data_AF-H8MFI3-F1
#
_entry.id   AF-H8MFI3-F1
#
_cell.length_a   1.000
_cell.length_b   1.000
_cell.length_c   1.000
_cell.angle_alpha   90.00
_cell.angle_beta   90.00
_cell.angle_gamma   90.00
#
_symmetry.space_group_name_H-M   'P 1'
#
loop_
_entity.id
_entity.type
_entity.pdbx_description
1 polymer ?
#
loop_
_entity_poly.entity_id
_entity_poly.type
_entity_poly.pdbx_seq_one_letter_code
_entity_poly.pdbx_strand_id
1 'polypeptide(L)'
;MSPSSASCPRCGAPRVAGPECPACGVIYLRAEARAATRQAEARDREAAQREAEDQRAALREALEAHTVPTFASPLVAARPAPEPATEGITFHPGEALSDGALEARLRLAVLPVALAGAWFAVQAPFFHFFIRTFLTMPVHELGHAVTAWFCGYSAVPTFWVTHVSQERSTFIFLLLSGLSGALVWQGWKRRQWAWMGVGAVLLAAAGAGRFGLTHVQARALIYFGGDAGRMVLGTLLMATFFVPPGHYLHRHQLRWGFVVIGAAALMDSFEMWWAARTHVDRIPFGRIEGAGLSDPSALVDVYGWNVSRVIHWNVNVGLACLAALAALYLVSLWRVRDVLRG
;
A
#
# COMPACT_ATOMS: atom_id res chain seq x y z
N MET A 1 17.48 28.10 -53.49
CA MET A 1 18.48 28.48 -52.46
C MET A 1 18.02 29.79 -51.86
N SER A 2 17.84 29.86 -50.53
CA SER A 2 17.45 31.11 -49.88
C SER A 2 18.53 32.17 -50.12
N PRO A 3 18.16 33.45 -50.36
CA PRO A 3 19.14 34.50 -50.56
C PRO A 3 20.03 34.65 -49.32
N SER A 4 21.33 34.76 -49.56
CA SER A 4 22.36 35.06 -48.56
C SER A 4 21.95 36.28 -47.73
N SER A 5 21.98 36.20 -46.41
CA SER A 5 21.71 37.37 -45.55
C SER A 5 22.69 38.51 -45.85
N ALA A 6 22.19 39.74 -45.97
CA ALA A 6 23.00 40.94 -46.19
C ALA A 6 23.85 41.32 -44.96
N SER A 7 23.55 40.75 -43.79
CA SER A 7 24.26 40.98 -42.53
C SER A 7 24.59 39.67 -41.80
N CYS A 8 25.59 39.74 -40.93
CA CYS A 8 26.01 38.64 -40.07
C CYS A 8 24.89 38.28 -39.08
N PRO A 9 24.41 37.03 -39.04
CA PRO A 9 23.32 36.61 -38.17
C PRO A 9 23.70 36.60 -36.66
N ARG A 10 24.99 36.74 -36.33
CA ARG A 10 25.46 36.77 -34.94
C ARG A 10 25.58 38.19 -34.38
N CYS A 11 26.14 39.13 -35.14
CA CYS A 11 26.44 40.48 -34.64
C CYS A 11 25.80 41.61 -35.45
N GLY A 12 25.09 41.31 -36.54
CA GLY A 12 24.42 42.30 -37.39
C GLY A 12 25.33 43.10 -38.32
N ALA A 13 26.65 42.91 -38.28
CA ALA A 13 27.59 43.60 -39.17
C ALA A 13 27.32 43.28 -40.66
N PRO A 14 27.56 44.22 -41.60
CA PRO A 14 27.35 43.98 -43.03
C PRO A 14 28.22 42.82 -43.51
N ARG A 15 27.65 41.94 -44.36
CA ARG A 15 28.34 40.77 -44.87
C ARG A 15 29.39 41.18 -45.90
N VAL A 16 30.62 40.72 -45.70
CA VAL A 16 31.74 40.90 -46.64
C VAL A 16 31.96 39.65 -47.48
N ALA A 17 32.65 39.79 -48.61
CA ALA A 17 33.05 38.67 -49.45
C ALA A 17 34.12 37.81 -48.74
N GLY A 18 33.67 36.82 -47.97
CA GLY A 18 34.53 35.90 -47.23
C GLY A 18 33.72 34.81 -46.52
N PRO A 19 34.36 33.70 -46.11
CA PRO A 19 33.67 32.60 -45.42
C PRO A 19 33.28 32.95 -43.97
N GLU A 20 33.94 33.94 -43.37
CA GLU A 20 33.76 34.36 -41.99
C GLU A 20 33.51 35.87 -41.83
N CYS A 21 32.87 36.23 -40.72
CA CYS A 21 32.60 37.62 -40.38
C CYS A 21 33.82 38.27 -39.72
N PRO A 22 34.38 39.37 -40.27
CA PRO A 22 35.57 40.00 -39.71
C PRO A 22 35.33 40.64 -38.34
N ALA A 23 34.07 40.98 -38.02
CA ALA A 23 33.73 41.60 -36.74
C ALA A 23 33.61 40.60 -35.57
N CYS A 24 33.27 39.33 -35.83
CA CYS A 24 32.99 38.36 -34.74
C CYS A 24 33.50 36.93 -34.99
N GLY A 25 34.18 36.68 -36.11
CA GLY A 25 34.79 35.39 -36.45
C GLY A 25 33.80 34.26 -36.74
N VAL A 26 32.51 34.54 -36.95
CA VAL A 26 31.54 33.48 -37.24
C VAL A 26 31.58 33.10 -38.72
N ILE A 27 31.61 31.80 -39.01
CA ILE A 27 31.50 31.27 -40.36
C ILE A 27 30.04 31.39 -40.81
N TYR A 28 29.78 32.14 -41.90
CA TYR A 28 28.42 32.47 -42.34
C TYR A 28 27.56 31.22 -42.59
N LEU A 29 28.11 30.23 -43.30
CA LEU A 29 27.41 28.97 -43.61
C LEU A 29 26.95 28.22 -42.34
N ARG A 30 27.80 28.17 -41.31
CA ARG A 30 27.48 27.48 -40.05
C ARG A 30 26.41 28.24 -39.26
N ALA A 31 26.44 29.57 -39.32
CA ALA A 31 25.46 30.41 -38.64
C ALA A 31 24.09 30.37 -39.35
N GLU A 32 24.06 30.36 -40.69
CA GLU A 32 22.85 30.19 -41.49
C GLU A 32 22.21 28.82 -41.28
N ALA A 33 23.01 27.74 -41.24
CA ALA A 33 22.51 26.40 -40.92
C ALA A 33 21.84 26.34 -39.54
N ARG A 34 22.46 26.94 -38.51
CA ARG A 34 21.88 27.01 -37.15
C ARG A 34 20.61 27.86 -37.11
N ALA A 35 20.56 28.96 -37.86
CA ALA A 35 19.36 29.80 -37.96
C ALA A 35 18.22 29.02 -38.62
N ALA A 36 18.49 28.27 -39.68
CA ALA A 36 17.52 27.41 -40.34
C ALA A 36 16.99 26.31 -39.41
N THR A 37 17.87 25.64 -38.64
CA THR A 37 17.44 24.64 -37.64
C THR A 37 16.53 25.24 -36.58
N ARG A 38 16.87 26.42 -36.03
CA ARG A 38 16.01 27.10 -35.04
C ARG A 38 14.65 27.50 -35.62
N GLN A 39 14.62 27.93 -36.88
CA GLN A 39 13.36 28.25 -37.56
C GLN A 39 12.50 27.00 -37.79
N ALA A 40 13.11 25.87 -38.13
CA ALA A 40 12.40 24.60 -38.24
C ALA A 40 11.84 24.15 -36.88
N GLU A 41 12.66 24.15 -35.83
CA GLU A 41 12.22 23.82 -34.46
C GLU A 41 11.10 24.75 -33.95
N ALA A 42 11.14 26.03 -34.29
CA ALA A 42 10.08 26.97 -33.93
C ALA A 42 8.75 26.64 -34.64
N ARG A 43 8.80 26.30 -35.93
CA ARG A 43 7.61 25.88 -36.70
C ARG A 43 7.04 24.57 -36.16
N ASP A 44 7.88 23.61 -35.80
CA ASP A 44 7.44 22.33 -35.23
C ASP A 44 6.77 22.54 -33.87
N ARG A 45 7.31 23.44 -33.03
CA ARG A 45 6.68 23.82 -31.74
C ARG A 45 5.33 24.49 -31.93
N GLU A 46 5.22 25.43 -32.88
CA GLU A 46 3.94 26.08 -33.21
C GLU A 46 2.91 25.06 -33.72
N ALA A 47 3.32 24.12 -34.57
CA ALA A 47 2.44 23.05 -35.06
C ALA A 47 1.95 22.15 -33.92
N ALA A 48 2.83 21.73 -33.01
CA ALA A 48 2.48 20.92 -31.84
C ALA A 48 1.55 21.66 -30.87
N GLN A 49 1.72 22.98 -30.71
CA GLN A 49 0.81 23.80 -29.90
C GLN A 49 -0.60 23.85 -30.51
N ARG A 50 -0.70 24.04 -31.83
CA ARG A 50 -2.00 24.03 -32.53
C ARG A 50 -2.70 22.67 -32.41
N GLU A 51 -1.97 21.56 -32.58
CA GLU A 51 -2.53 20.21 -32.41
C GLU A 51 -3.04 19.99 -30.98
N ALA A 52 -2.31 20.46 -29.96
CA ALA A 52 -2.74 20.34 -28.58
C ALA A 52 -3.98 21.20 -28.25
N GLU A 53 -4.12 22.37 -28.88
CA GLU A 53 -5.31 23.21 -28.77
C GLU A 53 -6.53 22.55 -29.44
N ASP A 54 -6.35 21.97 -30.63
CA ASP A 54 -7.38 21.23 -31.34
C ASP A 54 -7.85 20.00 -30.54
N GLN A 55 -6.92 19.24 -29.95
CA GLN A 55 -7.26 18.11 -29.07
C GLN A 55 -8.06 18.55 -27.83
N ARG A 56 -7.74 19.71 -27.25
CA ARG A 56 -8.50 20.27 -26.11
C ARG A 56 -9.89 20.72 -26.52
N ALA A 57 -10.02 21.34 -27.69
CA ALA A 57 -11.32 21.73 -28.24
C ALA A 57 -12.20 20.50 -28.51
N ALA A 58 -11.65 19.48 -29.16
CA ALA A 58 -12.34 18.22 -29.43
C ALA A 58 -12.77 17.49 -28.14
N LEU A 59 -11.91 17.49 -27.10
CA LEU A 59 -12.27 16.90 -25.80
C LEU A 59 -13.41 17.67 -25.12
N ARG A 60 -13.41 19.00 -25.23
CA ARG A 60 -14.48 19.85 -24.68
C ARG A 60 -15.81 19.58 -25.38
N GLU A 61 -15.78 19.53 -26.71
CA GLU A 61 -16.95 19.20 -27.53
C GLU A 61 -17.47 17.79 -27.21
N ALA A 62 -16.58 16.79 -27.06
CA ALA A 62 -16.97 15.44 -26.68
C ALA A 62 -17.60 15.39 -25.28
N LEU A 63 -17.09 16.16 -24.31
CA LEU A 63 -17.65 16.27 -22.96
C LEU A 63 -19.02 16.95 -22.95
N GLU A 64 -19.21 17.98 -23.77
CA GLU A 64 -20.49 18.67 -23.93
C GLU A 64 -21.52 17.78 -24.65
N ALA A 65 -21.11 17.04 -25.69
CA ALA A 65 -21.97 16.08 -26.38
C ALA A 65 -22.36 14.88 -25.50
N HIS A 66 -21.50 14.52 -24.53
CA HIS A 66 -21.73 13.44 -23.57
C HIS A 66 -22.15 13.95 -22.19
N THR A 67 -22.77 15.13 -22.08
CA THR A 67 -23.59 15.44 -20.89
C THR A 67 -24.76 14.47 -20.86
N VAL A 68 -24.50 13.30 -20.27
CA VAL A 68 -25.46 12.24 -20.00
C VAL A 68 -26.64 12.90 -19.29
N PRO A 69 -27.90 12.65 -19.70
CA PRO A 69 -29.05 13.06 -18.90
C PRO A 69 -28.80 12.53 -17.49
N THR A 70 -28.85 13.42 -16.50
CA THR A 70 -28.65 13.09 -15.09
C THR A 70 -29.59 11.95 -14.71
N PHE A 71 -29.13 10.72 -14.87
CA PHE A 71 -29.75 9.56 -14.26
C PHE A 71 -29.41 9.69 -12.78
N ALA A 72 -30.23 10.48 -12.08
CA ALA A 72 -30.36 10.37 -10.65
C ALA A 72 -30.70 8.91 -10.39
N SER A 73 -29.72 8.15 -9.91
CA SER A 73 -29.96 6.78 -9.50
C SER A 73 -31.09 6.80 -8.47
N PRO A 74 -32.20 6.05 -8.66
CA PRO A 74 -33.28 5.98 -7.68
C PRO A 74 -32.78 5.56 -6.29
N LEU A 75 -31.60 4.93 -6.21
CA LEU A 75 -30.94 4.52 -4.97
C LEU A 75 -30.31 5.66 -4.16
N VAL A 76 -30.11 6.86 -4.73
CA VAL A 76 -29.67 8.05 -3.94
C VAL A 76 -30.87 8.81 -3.37
N ALA A 77 -32.06 8.68 -3.98
CA ALA A 77 -33.32 9.23 -3.46
C ALA A 77 -33.85 8.44 -2.24
N ALA A 78 -33.37 7.22 -2.01
CA ALA A 78 -33.67 6.41 -0.84
C ALA A 78 -32.57 6.49 0.24
N ARG A 79 -31.86 7.62 0.35
CA ARG A 79 -31.16 7.93 1.59
C ARG A 79 -32.26 8.30 2.58
N PRO A 80 -32.59 7.47 3.59
CA PRO A 80 -33.53 7.90 4.62
C PRO A 80 -33.01 9.22 5.16
N ALA A 81 -33.90 10.22 5.24
CA ALA A 81 -33.62 11.41 6.00
C ALA A 81 -33.06 10.96 7.35
N PRO A 82 -31.96 11.59 7.84
CA PRO A 82 -31.44 11.25 9.17
C PRO A 82 -32.61 11.29 10.14
N GLU A 83 -32.89 10.17 10.81
CA GLU A 83 -33.94 10.11 11.81
C GLU A 83 -33.65 11.21 12.85
N PRO A 84 -34.59 12.14 13.09
CA PRO A 84 -34.43 13.16 14.13
C PRO A 84 -34.37 12.56 15.55
N ALA A 85 -34.56 11.24 15.70
CA ALA A 85 -34.50 10.54 16.97
C ALA A 85 -33.07 10.38 17.55
N THR A 86 -32.01 10.86 16.87
CA THR A 86 -30.66 11.01 17.45
C THR A 86 -30.20 12.46 17.59
N GLU A 87 -31.10 13.44 17.48
CA GLU A 87 -30.86 14.83 17.90
C GLU A 87 -31.13 15.00 19.41
N GLY A 88 -30.48 14.17 20.23
CA GLY A 88 -30.57 14.22 21.70
C GLY A 88 -29.25 14.51 22.39
N ILE A 89 -28.15 14.65 21.65
CA ILE A 89 -26.85 15.05 22.20
C ILE A 89 -26.34 16.21 21.35
N THR A 90 -26.86 17.40 21.62
CA THR A 90 -26.27 18.65 21.14
C THR A 90 -24.91 18.82 21.80
N PHE A 91 -23.85 18.35 21.14
CA PHE A 91 -22.49 18.64 21.55
C PHE A 91 -22.24 20.14 21.42
N HIS A 92 -21.82 20.77 22.51
CA HIS A 92 -21.57 22.20 22.55
C HIS A 92 -20.38 22.52 21.64
N PRO A 93 -20.38 23.63 20.87
CA PRO A 93 -19.28 23.97 19.96
C PRO A 93 -17.92 24.18 20.65
N GLY A 94 -17.87 24.27 21.98
CA GLY A 94 -16.63 24.22 22.77
C GLY A 94 -15.97 22.84 22.87
N GLU A 95 -16.70 21.74 22.59
CA GLU A 95 -16.23 20.35 22.72
C GLU A 95 -15.46 19.88 21.47
N ALA A 96 -15.68 20.48 20.30
CA ALA A 96 -14.99 20.10 19.07
C ALA A 96 -13.47 20.38 19.11
N LEU A 97 -13.05 21.42 19.85
CA LEU A 97 -11.63 21.71 20.10
C LEU A 97 -11.02 20.73 21.11
N SER A 98 -11.77 20.31 22.13
CA SER A 98 -11.32 19.29 23.09
C SER A 98 -11.21 17.91 22.46
N ASP A 99 -12.09 17.58 21.51
CA ASP A 99 -12.08 16.30 20.79
C ASP A 99 -10.85 16.16 19.89
N GLY A 100 -10.45 17.24 19.21
CA GLY A 100 -9.23 17.27 18.40
C GLY A 100 -7.97 17.05 19.23
N ALA A 101 -7.87 17.71 20.40
CA ALA A 101 -6.75 17.53 21.32
C ALA A 101 -6.74 16.14 21.96
N LEU A 102 -7.90 15.58 22.31
CA LEU A 102 -8.03 14.22 22.83
C LEU A 102 -7.58 13.20 21.78
N GLU A 103 -8.07 13.28 20.55
CA GLU A 103 -7.67 12.39 19.46
C GLU A 103 -6.15 12.49 19.17
N ALA A 104 -5.58 13.69 19.24
CA ALA A 104 -4.13 13.87 19.12
C ALA A 104 -3.36 13.18 20.27
N ARG A 105 -3.84 13.28 21.51
CA ARG A 105 -3.27 12.57 22.67
C ARG A 105 -3.41 11.05 22.55
N LEU A 106 -4.55 10.56 22.06
CA LEU A 106 -4.76 9.14 21.81
C LEU A 106 -3.79 8.61 20.76
N ARG A 107 -3.51 9.36 19.69
CA ARG A 107 -2.50 8.99 18.69
C ARG A 107 -1.10 8.85 19.25
N LEU A 108 -0.77 9.59 20.32
CA LEU A 108 0.49 9.46 21.04
C LEU A 108 0.53 8.18 21.87
N ALA A 109 -0.55 7.87 22.60
CA ALA A 109 -0.52 6.79 23.60
C ALA A 109 -0.91 5.41 23.08
N VAL A 110 -1.89 5.32 22.17
CA VAL A 110 -2.58 4.05 21.86
C VAL A 110 -1.64 2.98 21.32
N LEU A 111 -0.81 3.30 20.33
CA LEU A 111 0.05 2.29 19.71
C LEU A 111 1.18 1.83 20.67
N PRO A 112 1.94 2.72 21.35
CA PRO A 112 2.92 2.29 22.34
C PRO A 112 2.31 1.48 23.48
N VAL A 113 1.17 1.91 24.02
CA VAL A 113 0.49 1.21 25.12
C VAL A 113 -0.02 -0.15 24.67
N ALA A 114 -0.62 -0.26 23.48
CA ALA A 114 -1.09 -1.53 22.95
C ALA A 114 0.05 -2.53 22.72
N LEU A 115 1.17 -2.08 22.13
CA LEU A 115 2.33 -2.93 21.90
C LEU A 115 2.99 -3.38 23.21
N ALA A 116 3.17 -2.46 24.17
CA ALA A 116 3.71 -2.81 25.49
C ALA A 116 2.79 -3.77 26.25
N GLY A 117 1.48 -3.49 26.26
CA GLY A 117 0.48 -4.36 26.88
C GLY A 117 0.45 -5.75 26.26
N ALA A 118 0.47 -5.84 24.93
CA ALA A 118 0.55 -7.10 24.22
C ALA A 118 1.85 -7.86 24.53
N TRP A 119 2.99 -7.16 24.57
CA TRP A 119 4.27 -7.75 24.95
C TRP A 119 4.24 -8.35 26.36
N PHE A 120 3.71 -7.64 27.37
CA PHE A 120 3.55 -8.20 28.71
C PHE A 120 2.57 -9.39 28.73
N ALA A 121 1.48 -9.31 27.99
CA ALA A 121 0.47 -10.35 27.99
C ALA A 121 0.96 -11.67 27.35
N VAL A 122 1.82 -11.61 26.33
CA VAL A 122 2.41 -12.83 25.72
C VAL A 122 3.48 -13.48 26.60
N GLN A 123 4.07 -12.74 27.56
CA GLN A 123 5.04 -13.30 28.51
C GLN A 123 4.37 -14.10 29.63
N ALA A 124 3.10 -13.85 29.92
CA ALA A 124 2.37 -14.52 30.99
C ALA A 124 1.60 -15.74 30.45
N PRO A 125 1.90 -16.99 30.90
CA PRO A 125 1.35 -18.21 30.28
C PRO A 125 -0.17 -18.25 30.19
N PHE A 126 -0.86 -17.79 31.25
CA PHE A 126 -2.32 -17.72 31.28
C PHE A 126 -2.87 -16.78 30.20
N PHE A 127 -2.37 -15.55 30.14
CA PHE A 127 -2.82 -14.57 29.15
C PHE A 127 -2.41 -14.95 27.73
N HIS A 128 -1.20 -15.49 27.56
CA HIS A 128 -0.71 -15.98 26.29
C HIS A 128 -1.62 -17.06 25.72
N PHE A 129 -2.09 -18.01 26.54
CA PHE A 129 -3.05 -19.02 26.12
C PHE A 129 -4.35 -18.41 25.56
N PHE A 130 -4.98 -17.47 26.27
CA PHE A 130 -6.21 -16.82 25.81
C PHE A 130 -6.01 -16.00 24.55
N ILE A 131 -4.95 -15.19 24.53
CA ILE A 131 -4.62 -14.34 23.39
C ILE A 131 -4.35 -15.20 22.16
N ARG A 132 -3.52 -16.24 22.32
CA ARG A 132 -3.20 -17.17 21.25
C ARG A 132 -4.47 -17.81 20.69
N THR A 133 -5.30 -18.31 21.58
CA THR A 133 -6.53 -19.03 21.23
C THR A 133 -7.51 -18.15 20.47
N PHE A 134 -7.86 -16.97 21.00
CA PHE A 134 -9.00 -16.21 20.47
C PHE A 134 -8.62 -15.08 19.53
N LEU A 135 -7.41 -14.53 19.66
CA LEU A 135 -7.02 -13.33 18.92
C LEU A 135 -5.99 -13.62 17.84
N THR A 136 -4.96 -14.42 18.13
CA THR A 136 -3.82 -14.54 17.22
C THR A 136 -3.89 -15.74 16.29
N MET A 137 -4.47 -16.87 16.73
CA MET A 137 -4.63 -18.06 15.87
C MET A 137 -5.54 -17.82 14.66
N PRO A 138 -6.72 -17.17 14.78
CA PRO A 138 -7.50 -16.82 13.59
C PRO A 138 -6.73 -15.95 12.60
N VAL A 139 -5.87 -15.06 13.08
CA VAL A 139 -5.02 -14.20 12.24
C VAL A 139 -3.85 -14.99 11.62
N HIS A 140 -3.32 -15.98 12.34
CA HIS A 140 -2.32 -16.93 11.83
C HIS A 140 -2.89 -17.75 10.66
N GLU A 141 -4.07 -18.33 10.85
CA GLU A 141 -4.77 -19.09 9.80
C GLU A 141 -5.12 -18.21 8.59
N LEU A 142 -5.57 -16.96 8.85
CA LEU A 142 -5.75 -15.99 7.77
C LEU A 142 -4.43 -15.69 7.05
N GLY A 143 -3.29 -15.71 7.74
CA GLY A 143 -1.96 -15.58 7.15
C GLY A 143 -1.63 -16.69 6.16
N HIS A 144 -1.92 -17.95 6.50
CA HIS A 144 -1.83 -19.06 5.55
C HIS A 144 -2.73 -18.85 4.33
N ALA A 145 -4.00 -18.50 4.58
CA ALA A 145 -4.98 -18.36 3.51
C ALA A 145 -4.64 -17.22 2.54
N VAL A 146 -4.27 -16.05 3.06
CA VAL A 146 -3.83 -14.91 2.25
C VAL A 146 -2.62 -15.30 1.41
N THR A 147 -1.60 -15.90 2.03
CA THR A 147 -0.39 -16.35 1.31
C THR A 147 -0.73 -17.37 0.22
N ALA A 148 -1.65 -18.30 0.51
CA ALA A 148 -2.13 -19.29 -0.45
C ALA A 148 -2.85 -18.64 -1.63
N TRP A 149 -3.73 -17.66 -1.40
CA TRP A 149 -4.43 -16.94 -2.46
C TRP A 149 -3.45 -16.20 -3.39
N PHE A 150 -2.42 -15.53 -2.84
CA PHE A 150 -1.38 -14.88 -3.64
C PHE A 150 -0.51 -15.88 -4.42
N CYS A 151 -0.36 -17.11 -3.93
CA CYS A 151 0.29 -18.21 -4.65
C CYS A 151 -0.64 -18.94 -5.64
N GLY A 152 -1.92 -18.52 -5.72
CA GLY A 152 -2.94 -19.09 -6.58
C GLY A 152 -3.52 -20.42 -6.09
N TYR A 153 -3.48 -20.72 -4.79
CA TYR A 153 -4.17 -21.86 -4.20
C TYR A 153 -5.52 -21.45 -3.61
N SER A 154 -6.50 -22.35 -3.65
CA SER A 154 -7.73 -22.13 -2.89
C SER A 154 -7.46 -22.42 -1.42
N ALA A 155 -7.88 -21.52 -0.55
CA ALA A 155 -7.72 -21.69 0.88
C ALA A 155 -8.93 -21.14 1.63
N VAL A 156 -9.35 -21.86 2.67
CA VAL A 156 -10.42 -21.47 3.58
C VAL A 156 -9.85 -21.43 4.99
N PRO A 157 -9.65 -20.24 5.58
CA PRO A 157 -9.23 -20.14 6.97
C PRO A 157 -10.41 -20.49 7.88
N THR A 158 -10.17 -21.38 8.83
CA THR A 158 -11.08 -21.59 9.97
C THR A 158 -10.48 -20.94 11.21
N PHE A 159 -11.05 -21.18 12.39
CA PHE A 159 -10.56 -20.59 13.63
C PHE A 159 -9.19 -21.14 14.06
N TRP A 160 -8.86 -22.37 13.65
CA TRP A 160 -7.69 -23.11 14.14
C TRP A 160 -6.87 -23.80 13.05
N VAL A 161 -7.42 -23.96 11.85
CA VAL A 161 -6.77 -24.67 10.74
C VAL A 161 -7.16 -24.02 9.41
N THR A 162 -6.21 -23.94 8.50
CA THR A 162 -6.45 -23.49 7.13
C THR A 162 -6.47 -24.66 6.17
N HIS A 163 -7.61 -24.85 5.50
CA HIS A 163 -7.71 -25.87 4.47
C HIS A 163 -7.23 -25.30 3.14
N VAL A 164 -6.10 -25.80 2.63
CA VAL A 164 -5.49 -25.36 1.36
C VAL A 164 -5.56 -26.49 0.32
N SER A 165 -6.02 -26.16 -0.89
CA SER A 165 -6.09 -27.11 -2.01
C SER A 165 -4.73 -27.70 -2.38
N GLN A 166 -4.73 -28.92 -2.94
CA GLN A 166 -3.51 -29.57 -3.42
C GLN A 166 -2.94 -28.93 -4.68
N GLU A 167 -3.83 -28.46 -5.56
CA GLU A 167 -3.48 -27.81 -6.80
C GLU A 167 -3.77 -26.32 -6.77
N ARG A 168 -3.13 -25.61 -7.70
CA ARG A 168 -3.38 -24.18 -7.92
C ARG A 168 -4.72 -23.99 -8.63
N SER A 169 -5.51 -23.05 -8.13
CA SER A 169 -6.79 -22.64 -8.71
C SER A 169 -6.61 -21.41 -9.61
N THR A 170 -6.87 -21.59 -10.91
CA THR A 170 -6.94 -20.47 -11.87
C THR A 170 -8.03 -19.48 -11.47
N PHE A 171 -9.14 -19.96 -10.92
CA PHE A 171 -10.24 -19.10 -10.45
C PHE A 171 -9.79 -18.12 -9.37
N ILE A 172 -9.10 -18.59 -8.34
CA ILE A 172 -8.62 -17.73 -7.24
C ILE A 172 -7.62 -16.69 -7.76
N PHE A 173 -6.72 -17.10 -8.65
CA PHE A 173 -5.77 -16.16 -9.25
C PHE A 173 -6.46 -15.07 -10.08
N LEU A 174 -7.45 -15.44 -10.90
CA LEU A 174 -8.24 -14.50 -11.70
C LEU A 174 -9.08 -13.58 -10.80
N LEU A 175 -9.67 -14.11 -9.73
CA LEU A 175 -10.43 -13.31 -8.75
C LEU A 175 -9.54 -12.27 -8.08
N LEU A 176 -8.39 -12.69 -7.52
CA LEU A 176 -7.47 -11.78 -6.83
C LEU A 176 -6.87 -10.74 -7.78
N SER A 177 -6.54 -11.15 -9.01
CA SER A 177 -6.05 -10.25 -10.05
C SER A 177 -7.14 -9.27 -10.50
N GLY A 178 -8.37 -9.74 -10.66
CA GLY A 178 -9.52 -8.92 -10.99
C GLY A 178 -9.82 -7.86 -9.93
N LEU A 179 -9.83 -8.24 -8.64
CA LEU A 179 -10.03 -7.31 -7.53
C LEU A 179 -8.89 -6.28 -7.43
N SER A 180 -7.65 -6.72 -7.58
CA SER A 180 -6.48 -5.83 -7.54
C SER A 180 -6.45 -4.89 -8.75
N GLY A 181 -6.81 -5.38 -9.94
CA GLY A 181 -6.97 -4.58 -11.15
C GLY A 181 -8.11 -3.58 -11.04
N ALA A 182 -9.24 -3.96 -10.42
CA ALA A 182 -10.33 -3.04 -10.11
C ALA A 182 -9.89 -1.93 -9.16
N LEU A 183 -9.05 -2.23 -8.16
CA LEU A 183 -8.48 -1.24 -7.26
C LEU A 183 -7.55 -0.26 -8.00
N VAL A 184 -6.69 -0.77 -8.91
CA VAL A 184 -5.85 0.07 -9.79
C VAL A 184 -6.72 1.00 -10.64
N TRP A 185 -7.73 0.45 -11.30
CA TRP A 185 -8.66 1.19 -12.15
C TRP A 185 -9.42 2.26 -11.36
N GLN A 186 -9.93 1.91 -10.19
CA GLN A 186 -10.66 2.84 -9.32
C GLN A 186 -9.73 3.94 -8.78
N GLY A 187 -8.50 3.59 -8.40
CA GLY A 187 -7.47 4.54 -8.00
C GLY A 187 -7.14 5.53 -9.11
N TRP A 188 -6.97 5.04 -10.34
CA TRP A 188 -6.75 5.88 -11.52
C TRP A 188 -7.93 6.82 -11.79
N LYS A 189 -9.16 6.29 -11.84
CA LYS A 189 -10.38 7.09 -12.08
C LYS A 189 -10.60 8.17 -11.03
N ARG A 190 -10.27 7.89 -9.77
CA ARG A 190 -10.43 8.83 -8.64
C ARG A 190 -9.18 9.70 -8.40
N ARG A 191 -8.13 9.56 -9.22
CA ARG A 191 -6.81 10.21 -9.03
C ARG A 191 -6.19 9.94 -7.65
N GLN A 192 -6.51 8.79 -7.06
CA GLN A 192 -5.98 8.32 -5.78
C GLN A 192 -4.76 7.43 -6.03
N TRP A 193 -3.59 8.04 -6.21
CA TRP A 193 -2.35 7.36 -6.56
C TRP A 193 -1.96 6.25 -5.57
N ALA A 194 -2.29 6.41 -4.29
CA ALA A 194 -2.05 5.38 -3.28
C ALA A 194 -2.79 4.07 -3.59
N TRP A 195 -4.05 4.14 -4.04
CA TRP A 195 -4.84 2.95 -4.38
C TRP A 195 -4.29 2.26 -5.62
N MET A 196 -3.83 3.07 -6.59
CA MET A 196 -3.16 2.57 -7.78
C MET A 196 -1.87 1.83 -7.42
N GLY A 197 -1.04 2.42 -6.55
CA GLY A 197 0.19 1.81 -6.07
C GLY A 197 -0.06 0.50 -5.32
N VAL A 198 -1.01 0.49 -4.37
CA VAL A 198 -1.39 -0.72 -3.63
C VAL A 198 -1.89 -1.81 -4.57
N GLY A 199 -2.85 -1.49 -5.46
CA GLY A 199 -3.37 -2.46 -6.41
C GLY A 199 -2.30 -3.03 -7.34
N ALA A 200 -1.35 -2.21 -7.80
CA ALA A 200 -0.24 -2.65 -8.63
C ALA A 200 0.72 -3.58 -7.88
N VAL A 201 1.04 -3.27 -6.62
CA VAL A 201 1.86 -4.13 -5.76
C VAL A 201 1.17 -5.48 -5.51
N LEU A 202 -0.13 -5.48 -5.22
CA LEU A 202 -0.90 -6.71 -5.02
C LEU A 202 -0.95 -7.56 -6.30
N LEU A 203 -1.15 -6.94 -7.47
CA LEU A 203 -1.06 -7.62 -8.77
C LEU A 203 0.31 -8.25 -9.00
N ALA A 204 1.38 -7.49 -8.75
CA ALA A 204 2.75 -7.98 -8.91
C ALA A 204 3.04 -9.15 -7.94
N ALA A 205 2.60 -9.05 -6.69
CA ALA A 205 2.73 -10.11 -5.70
C ALA A 205 1.97 -11.38 -6.12
N ALA A 206 0.73 -11.24 -6.61
CA ALA A 206 -0.07 -12.37 -7.09
C ALA A 206 0.58 -13.03 -8.33
N GLY A 207 1.07 -12.21 -9.27
CA GLY A 207 1.79 -12.70 -10.45
C GLY A 207 3.09 -13.44 -10.08
N ALA A 208 3.89 -12.86 -9.17
CA ALA A 208 5.12 -13.47 -8.68
C ALA A 208 4.85 -14.78 -7.93
N GLY A 209 3.83 -14.82 -7.06
CA GLY A 209 3.43 -16.02 -6.34
C GLY A 209 2.94 -17.14 -7.28
N ARG A 210 2.16 -16.79 -8.32
CA ARG A 210 1.59 -17.77 -9.26
C ARG A 210 2.59 -18.29 -10.29
N PHE A 211 3.41 -17.42 -10.85
CA PHE A 211 4.28 -17.73 -11.99
C PHE A 211 5.76 -17.81 -11.64
N GLY A 212 6.20 -17.10 -10.59
CA GLY A 212 7.60 -17.06 -10.18
C GLY A 212 8.01 -18.18 -9.22
N LEU A 213 7.06 -18.85 -8.55
CA LEU A 213 7.33 -19.90 -7.57
C LEU A 213 6.98 -21.28 -8.11
N THR A 214 7.79 -22.28 -7.79
CA THR A 214 7.43 -23.70 -7.96
C THR A 214 6.35 -24.12 -6.96
N HIS A 215 5.72 -25.28 -7.17
CA HIS A 215 4.73 -25.81 -6.23
C HIS A 215 5.30 -25.97 -4.81
N VAL A 216 6.52 -26.53 -4.70
CA VAL A 216 7.21 -26.74 -3.42
C VAL A 216 7.52 -25.41 -2.74
N GLN A 217 8.04 -24.43 -3.48
CA GLN A 217 8.35 -23.10 -2.92
C GLN A 217 7.09 -22.37 -2.45
N ALA A 218 6.00 -22.43 -3.23
CA ALA A 218 4.75 -21.81 -2.85
C ALA A 218 4.14 -22.47 -1.60
N ARG A 219 4.22 -23.80 -1.48
CA ARG A 219 3.78 -24.51 -0.28
C ARG A 219 4.61 -24.14 0.95
N ALA A 220 5.94 -24.09 0.82
CA ALA A 220 6.80 -23.61 1.90
C ALA A 220 6.43 -22.17 2.30
N LEU A 221 6.19 -21.29 1.32
CA LEU A 221 5.78 -19.91 1.59
C LEU A 221 4.43 -19.84 2.31
N ILE A 222 3.48 -20.73 2.01
CA ILE A 222 2.19 -20.80 2.72
C ILE A 222 2.40 -21.13 4.20
N TYR A 223 3.22 -22.14 4.53
CA TYR A 223 3.56 -22.45 5.94
C TYR A 223 4.25 -21.27 6.63
N PHE A 224 5.24 -20.66 5.97
CA PHE A 224 5.86 -19.43 6.48
C PHE A 224 4.84 -18.29 6.69
N GLY A 225 3.83 -18.23 5.82
CA GLY A 225 2.75 -17.26 5.83
C GLY A 225 1.85 -17.31 7.05
N GLY A 226 1.86 -18.39 7.85
CA GLY A 226 1.15 -18.44 9.13
C GLY A 226 1.67 -17.36 10.08
N ASP A 227 2.91 -17.54 10.55
CA ASP A 227 3.56 -16.58 11.47
C ASP A 227 3.91 -15.24 10.81
N ALA A 228 4.47 -15.26 9.59
CA ALA A 228 4.81 -14.02 8.90
C ALA A 228 3.56 -13.21 8.54
N GLY A 229 2.51 -13.89 8.05
CA GLY A 229 1.23 -13.27 7.75
C GLY A 229 0.57 -12.73 9.00
N ARG A 230 0.67 -13.43 10.14
CA ARG A 230 0.19 -12.91 11.44
C ARG A 230 0.79 -11.56 11.82
N MET A 231 2.11 -11.40 11.64
CA MET A 231 2.79 -10.13 11.90
C MET A 231 2.37 -9.02 10.93
N VAL A 232 2.27 -9.34 9.64
CA VAL A 232 1.87 -8.38 8.60
C VAL A 232 0.42 -7.95 8.77
N LEU A 233 -0.50 -8.89 8.96
CA LEU A 233 -1.92 -8.61 9.19
C LEU A 233 -2.14 -7.87 10.51
N GLY A 234 -1.42 -8.25 11.57
CA GLY A 234 -1.47 -7.52 12.85
C GLY A 234 -1.04 -6.06 12.71
N THR A 235 0.02 -5.81 11.93
CA THR A 235 0.45 -4.46 11.55
C THR A 235 -0.63 -3.69 10.79
N LEU A 236 -1.27 -4.32 9.80
CA LEU A 236 -2.34 -3.68 9.03
C LEU A 236 -3.57 -3.37 9.89
N LEU A 237 -3.93 -4.24 10.83
CA LEU A 237 -5.01 -4.01 11.79
C LEU A 237 -4.71 -2.80 12.69
N MET A 238 -3.50 -2.70 13.24
CA MET A 238 -3.11 -1.51 14.03
C MET A 238 -3.08 -0.23 13.18
N ALA A 239 -2.64 -0.32 11.93
CA ALA A 239 -2.61 0.83 11.02
C ALA A 239 -4.01 1.43 10.78
N THR A 240 -5.09 0.66 10.96
CA THR A 240 -6.47 1.17 10.86
C THR A 240 -6.79 2.27 11.87
N PHE A 241 -6.02 2.38 12.96
CA PHE A 241 -6.17 3.47 13.92
C PHE A 241 -5.94 4.85 13.31
N PHE A 242 -5.07 4.93 12.28
CA PHE A 242 -4.71 6.20 11.63
C PHE A 242 -5.63 6.59 10.46
N VAL A 243 -6.76 5.89 10.30
CA VAL A 243 -7.74 6.19 9.26
C VAL A 243 -8.41 7.55 9.55
N PRO A 244 -8.71 8.37 8.52
CA PRO A 244 -9.29 9.70 8.73
C PRO A 244 -10.63 9.69 9.50
N PRO A 245 -10.90 10.77 10.27
CA PRO A 245 -12.20 10.94 10.93
C PRO A 245 -13.32 10.96 9.88
N GLY A 246 -14.41 10.26 10.17
CA GLY A 246 -15.55 10.10 9.25
C GLY A 246 -15.56 8.80 8.45
N HIS A 247 -14.45 8.05 8.41
CA HIS A 247 -14.45 6.69 7.86
C HIS A 247 -15.27 5.74 8.76
N TYR A 248 -15.86 4.70 8.17
CA TYR A 248 -16.70 3.73 8.88
C TYR A 248 -16.00 3.13 10.11
N LEU A 249 -14.73 2.73 9.96
CA LEU A 249 -13.90 2.21 11.06
C LEU A 249 -13.71 3.19 12.23
N HIS A 250 -13.67 4.49 11.93
CA HIS A 250 -13.55 5.53 12.95
C HIS A 250 -14.90 5.79 13.62
N ARG A 251 -15.99 5.88 12.82
CA ARG A 251 -17.34 6.17 13.30
C ARG A 251 -17.88 5.08 14.22
N HIS A 252 -17.66 3.81 13.88
CA HIS A 252 -18.15 2.66 14.64
C HIS A 252 -17.13 2.09 15.64
N GLN A 253 -16.05 2.83 15.93
CA GLN A 253 -15.06 2.46 16.95
C GLN A 253 -14.36 1.10 16.73
N LEU A 254 -14.47 0.51 15.54
CA LEU A 254 -13.86 -0.80 15.20
C LEU A 254 -12.33 -0.79 15.32
N ARG A 255 -11.70 0.39 15.15
CA ARG A 255 -10.25 0.57 15.29
C ARG A 255 -9.70 0.11 16.63
N TRP A 256 -10.48 0.18 17.71
CA TRP A 256 -10.02 -0.24 19.04
C TRP A 256 -9.82 -1.74 19.15
N GLY A 257 -10.78 -2.53 18.66
CA GLY A 257 -10.64 -3.98 18.58
C GLY A 257 -9.48 -4.39 17.68
N PHE A 258 -9.34 -3.73 16.52
CA PHE A 258 -8.24 -4.00 15.59
C PHE A 258 -6.85 -3.66 16.15
N VAL A 259 -6.71 -2.59 16.93
CA VAL A 259 -5.44 -2.29 17.59
C VAL A 259 -5.07 -3.39 18.59
N VAL A 260 -6.02 -3.85 19.41
CA VAL A 260 -5.77 -4.91 20.40
C VAL A 260 -5.42 -6.23 19.72
N ILE A 261 -6.24 -6.67 18.76
CA ILE A 261 -6.01 -7.91 18.00
C ILE A 261 -4.68 -7.83 17.25
N GLY A 262 -4.41 -6.69 16.61
CA GLY A 262 -3.22 -6.49 15.81
C GLY A 262 -1.93 -6.46 16.63
N ALA A 263 -1.95 -5.77 17.79
CA ALA A 263 -0.82 -5.73 18.71
C ALA A 263 -0.52 -7.13 19.28
N ALA A 264 -1.57 -7.86 19.69
CA ALA A 264 -1.47 -9.23 20.15
C ALA A 264 -0.88 -10.16 19.07
N ALA A 265 -1.40 -10.10 17.84
CA ALA A 265 -0.94 -10.92 16.73
C ALA A 265 0.54 -10.65 16.37
N LEU A 266 0.93 -9.38 16.30
CA LEU A 266 2.32 -9.01 16.02
C LEU A 266 3.25 -9.49 17.15
N MET A 267 2.92 -9.18 18.41
CA MET A 267 3.79 -9.48 19.54
C MET A 267 3.92 -10.97 19.84
N ASP A 268 2.84 -11.74 19.68
CA ASP A 268 2.88 -13.20 19.87
C ASP A 268 3.89 -13.85 18.90
N SER A 269 3.98 -13.41 17.64
CA SER A 269 4.96 -13.98 16.68
C SER A 269 6.33 -13.39 16.92
N PHE A 270 6.40 -12.07 17.05
CA PHE A 270 7.67 -11.39 17.10
C PHE A 270 8.47 -11.78 18.34
N GLU A 271 7.83 -11.87 19.52
CA GLU A 271 8.50 -12.27 20.76
C GLU A 271 9.08 -13.69 20.65
N MET A 272 8.27 -14.65 20.20
CA MET A 272 8.69 -16.04 20.00
C MET A 272 9.91 -16.13 19.09
N TRP A 273 9.85 -15.49 17.91
CA TRP A 273 10.94 -15.54 16.93
C TRP A 273 12.17 -14.73 17.36
N TRP A 274 11.97 -13.65 18.12
CA TRP A 274 13.07 -12.87 18.69
C TRP A 274 13.82 -13.67 19.76
N ALA A 275 13.09 -14.31 20.68
CA ALA A 275 13.65 -15.18 21.71
C ALA A 275 14.36 -16.41 21.10
N ALA A 276 13.83 -16.95 19.99
CA ALA A 276 14.44 -18.07 19.27
C ALA A 276 15.86 -17.80 18.74
N ARG A 277 16.29 -16.53 18.65
CA ARG A 277 17.68 -16.17 18.28
C ARG A 277 18.71 -16.67 19.30
N THR A 278 18.34 -16.76 20.57
CA THR A 278 19.22 -17.24 21.65
C THR A 278 18.71 -18.55 22.27
N HIS A 279 17.41 -18.83 22.16
CA HIS A 279 16.75 -20.00 22.76
C HIS A 279 15.94 -20.75 21.70
N VAL A 280 16.60 -21.61 20.92
CA VAL A 280 15.98 -22.35 19.80
C VAL A 280 14.81 -23.25 20.26
N ASP A 281 14.83 -23.68 21.51
CA ASP A 281 13.77 -24.44 22.19
C ASP A 281 12.43 -23.70 22.30
N ARG A 282 12.42 -22.37 22.10
CA ARG A 282 11.20 -21.57 22.04
C ARG A 282 10.37 -21.83 20.78
N ILE A 283 10.97 -22.39 19.72
CA ILE A 283 10.24 -22.69 18.49
C ILE A 283 9.35 -23.92 18.73
N PRO A 284 8.03 -23.84 18.48
CA PRO A 284 7.10 -24.93 18.73
C PRO A 284 7.20 -26.02 17.65
N PHE A 285 8.33 -26.72 17.60
CA PHE A 285 8.50 -27.89 16.74
C PHE A 285 7.62 -29.05 17.18
N GLY A 286 7.25 -29.91 16.23
CA GLY A 286 6.52 -31.14 16.47
C GLY A 286 5.22 -31.22 15.68
N ARG A 287 4.34 -32.11 16.13
CA ARG A 287 3.01 -32.34 15.56
C ARG A 287 1.94 -31.72 16.42
N ILE A 288 0.98 -31.10 15.77
CA ILE A 288 -0.26 -30.57 16.34
C ILE A 288 -1.36 -31.60 16.09
N GLU A 289 -2.05 -32.00 17.14
CA GLU A 289 -3.15 -32.95 17.07
C GLU A 289 -4.25 -32.42 16.12
N GLY A 290 -4.68 -33.25 15.17
CA GLY A 290 -5.70 -32.88 14.18
C GLY A 290 -5.23 -31.99 13.01
N ALA A 291 -4.04 -31.38 13.08
CA ALA A 291 -3.52 -30.48 12.03
C ALA A 291 -2.24 -30.98 11.32
N GLY A 292 -1.49 -31.89 11.93
CA GLY A 292 -0.29 -32.47 11.33
C GLY A 292 1.00 -31.85 11.88
N LEU A 293 1.99 -31.56 11.03
CA LEU A 293 3.22 -30.88 11.47
C LEU A 293 2.93 -29.40 11.75
N SER A 294 3.53 -28.85 12.80
CA SER A 294 3.61 -27.40 13.00
C SER A 294 4.33 -26.71 11.83
N ASP A 295 4.05 -25.43 11.59
CA ASP A 295 4.69 -24.71 10.48
C ASP A 295 6.21 -24.75 10.52
N PRO A 296 6.88 -24.51 11.66
CA PRO A 296 8.34 -24.56 11.72
C PRO A 296 8.86 -25.97 11.39
N SER A 297 8.18 -27.02 11.86
CA SER A 297 8.53 -28.40 11.51
C SER A 297 8.30 -28.69 10.03
N ALA A 298 7.19 -28.24 9.44
CA ALA A 298 6.95 -28.43 8.01
C ALA A 298 8.04 -27.74 7.16
N LEU A 299 8.41 -26.50 7.51
CA LEU A 299 9.47 -25.75 6.82
C LEU A 299 10.82 -26.47 6.87
N VAL A 300 11.20 -27.01 8.02
CA VAL A 300 12.49 -27.69 8.21
C VAL A 300 12.47 -29.11 7.66
N ASP A 301 11.51 -29.93 8.10
CA ASP A 301 11.50 -31.38 7.87
C ASP A 301 11.01 -31.74 6.46
N VAL A 302 10.08 -30.98 5.90
CA VAL A 302 9.47 -31.25 4.58
C VAL A 302 10.12 -30.42 3.48
N TYR A 303 10.35 -29.12 3.74
CA TYR A 303 10.86 -28.19 2.73
C TYR A 303 12.37 -27.93 2.84
N GLY A 304 13.05 -28.53 3.82
CA GLY A 304 14.51 -28.47 3.95
C GLY A 304 15.06 -27.09 4.31
N TRP A 305 14.25 -26.21 4.91
CA TRP A 305 14.75 -24.92 5.38
C TRP A 305 15.66 -25.11 6.59
N ASN A 306 16.74 -24.35 6.65
CA ASN A 306 17.57 -24.29 7.85
C ASN A 306 16.82 -23.52 8.95
N VAL A 307 16.85 -24.02 10.19
CA VAL A 307 16.29 -23.34 11.38
C VAL A 307 16.73 -21.88 11.48
N SER A 308 18.01 -21.59 11.23
CA SER A 308 18.54 -20.22 11.23
C SER A 308 17.88 -19.34 10.16
N ARG A 309 17.58 -19.90 8.98
CA ARG A 309 16.84 -19.17 7.93
C ARG A 309 15.43 -18.84 8.40
N VAL A 310 14.72 -19.81 8.99
CA VAL A 310 13.34 -19.61 9.49
C VAL A 310 13.30 -18.49 10.55
N ILE A 311 14.23 -18.51 11.51
CA ILE A 311 14.35 -17.46 12.54
C ILE A 311 14.62 -16.10 11.90
N HIS A 312 15.67 -15.99 11.07
CA HIS A 312 16.07 -14.72 10.48
C HIS A 312 14.96 -14.10 9.63
N TRP A 313 14.25 -14.90 8.83
CA TRP A 313 13.18 -14.38 7.98
C TRP A 313 11.99 -13.88 8.79
N ASN A 314 11.56 -14.62 9.81
CA ASN A 314 10.47 -14.16 10.68
C ASN A 314 10.86 -12.90 11.47
N VAL A 315 12.07 -12.86 12.04
CA VAL A 315 12.58 -11.67 12.73
C VAL A 315 12.63 -10.45 11.79
N ASN A 316 13.11 -10.63 10.56
CA ASN A 316 13.16 -9.56 9.57
C ASN A 316 11.76 -9.03 9.21
N VAL A 317 10.77 -9.92 9.05
CA VAL A 317 9.37 -9.51 8.83
C VAL A 317 8.84 -8.72 10.02
N GLY A 318 9.09 -9.16 11.24
CA GLY A 318 8.69 -8.44 12.45
C GLY A 318 9.35 -7.07 12.58
N LEU A 319 10.66 -6.97 12.30
CA LEU A 319 11.37 -5.69 12.27
C LEU A 319 10.84 -4.75 11.19
N ALA A 320 10.55 -5.26 9.99
CA ALA A 320 9.95 -4.47 8.92
C ALA A 320 8.55 -3.96 9.29
N CYS A 321 7.74 -4.81 9.95
CA CYS A 321 6.43 -4.44 10.50
C CYS A 321 6.53 -3.31 11.54
N LEU A 322 7.44 -3.43 12.51
CA LEU A 322 7.69 -2.40 13.52
C LEU A 322 8.19 -1.10 12.89
N ALA A 323 9.08 -1.17 11.89
CA ALA A 323 9.56 0.01 11.17
C ALA A 323 8.42 0.71 10.39
N ALA A 324 7.54 -0.04 9.75
CA ALA A 324 6.37 0.51 9.06
C ALA A 324 5.39 1.18 10.04
N LEU A 325 5.12 0.56 11.19
CA LEU A 325 4.30 1.15 12.25
C LEU A 325 4.94 2.41 12.85
N ALA A 326 6.25 2.38 13.10
CA ALA A 326 6.99 3.54 13.58
C ALA A 326 6.90 4.71 12.58
N ALA A 327 7.07 4.44 11.28
CA ALA A 327 6.92 5.46 10.24
C ALA A 327 5.49 6.05 10.22
N LEU A 328 4.46 5.20 10.27
CA LEU A 328 3.06 5.65 10.32
C LEU A 328 2.77 6.48 11.57
N TYR A 329 3.26 6.05 12.73
CA TYR A 329 3.14 6.73 14.00
C TYR A 329 3.80 8.11 13.96
N LEU A 330 5.05 8.19 13.49
CA LEU A 330 5.78 9.46 13.37
C LEU A 330 5.11 10.42 12.39
N VAL A 331 4.66 9.93 11.24
CA VAL A 331 3.91 10.77 10.27
C VAL A 331 2.59 11.25 10.87
N SER A 332 1.88 10.41 11.61
CA SER A 332 0.64 10.77 12.30
C SER A 332 0.87 11.86 13.34
N LEU A 333 1.90 11.72 14.19
CA LEU A 333 2.27 12.71 15.19
C LEU A 333 2.70 14.04 14.56
N TRP A 334 3.47 13.98 13.48
CA TRP A 334 3.90 15.18 12.77
C TRP A 334 2.71 15.98 12.23
N ARG A 335 1.66 15.29 11.72
CA ARG A 335 0.43 15.93 11.23
C ARG A 335 -0.40 16.61 12.32
N VAL A 336 -0.29 16.17 13.57
CA VAL A 336 -1.05 16.75 14.71
C VAL A 336 -0.17 17.58 15.65
N ARG A 337 1.08 17.88 15.26
CA ARG A 337 2.07 18.51 16.15
C ARG A 337 1.61 19.88 16.67
N ASP A 338 0.91 20.64 15.84
CA ASP A 338 0.52 22.01 16.18
C ASP A 338 -0.59 21.97 17.24
N VAL A 339 -1.54 21.03 17.11
CA VAL A 339 -2.58 20.74 18.11
C VAL A 339 -1.98 20.24 19.43
N LEU A 340 -0.89 19.49 19.38
CA LEU A 340 -0.20 19.00 20.58
C LEU A 340 0.58 20.08 21.32
N ARG A 341 0.93 21.20 20.66
CA ARG A 341 1.74 22.29 21.24
C ARG A 341 0.92 23.35 21.97
N GLY A 342 -0.39 23.38 21.79
CA GLY A 342 -1.29 24.38 22.38
C GLY A 342 -1.57 25.52 21.42
#